data_AF-A0A8T6Q0R7-F1
#
_entry.id   AF-A0A8T6Q0R7-F1
#
_cell.length_a   1.000
_cell.length_b   1.000
_cell.length_c   1.000
_cell.angle_alpha   90.00
_cell.angle_beta   90.00
_cell.angle_gamma   90.00
#
_symmetry.space_group_name_H-M   'P 1'
#
loop_
_entity.id
_entity.type
_entity.pdbx_description
1 polymer ?
#
loop_
_entity_poly.entity_id
_entity_poly.type
_entity_poly.pdbx_seq_one_letter_code
_entity_poly.pdbx_strand_id
1 'polypeptide(L)'
;MSISFEQLVGLYRQITFGNDMAEGTLVLTPESCELLNTLLEDTDTYGISLAQGEVEPGQQVSLFVNAPKTKLGLLCRNLAALLKSPKHQSEEPSRYYLIDSQFYSSDAPTSVIENYRTILTFLRLLKEKSAYFDTRAYECVFFRADVFKLPIRYSAETVENLDKTTLDELIQQFSDDTHKEQKLSLLIESIQLIGQETENNKVFEYALKNIEKLKVEFDKGYRLFTSGFSYEKVLDELRTAKVEEMGRIHKVFSDIQNQILGIPVATIIVATQIKKASGDVYQTIINSAVFLGAFVFATLVMLTLFNQLQTLTAIK
;
A
#
# COMPACT_ATOMS: atom_id res chain seq x y z
N MET A 1 -21.58 -44.43 -10.64
CA MET A 1 -20.88 -43.68 -9.56
C MET A 1 -20.23 -42.46 -10.21
N SER A 2 -20.32 -41.27 -9.62
CA SER A 2 -19.62 -40.09 -10.18
C SER A 2 -18.15 -40.15 -9.79
N ILE A 3 -17.25 -40.24 -10.77
CA ILE A 3 -15.80 -40.26 -10.52
C ILE A 3 -15.34 -38.86 -10.11
N SER A 4 -14.50 -38.78 -9.07
CA SER A 4 -13.93 -37.52 -8.60
C SER A 4 -12.73 -37.10 -9.46
N PHE A 5 -12.39 -35.81 -9.45
CA PHE A 5 -11.20 -35.33 -10.16
C PHE A 5 -9.89 -35.89 -9.57
N GLU A 6 -9.86 -36.22 -8.28
CA GLU A 6 -8.70 -36.86 -7.64
C GLU A 6 -8.47 -38.28 -8.19
N GLN A 7 -9.54 -39.01 -8.45
CA GLN A 7 -9.48 -40.32 -9.10
C GLN A 7 -8.95 -40.20 -10.55
N LEU A 8 -9.36 -39.15 -11.28
CA LEU A 8 -8.81 -38.84 -12.60
C LEU A 8 -7.31 -38.50 -12.53
N VAL A 9 -6.91 -37.68 -11.55
CA VAL A 9 -5.49 -37.32 -11.33
C VAL A 9 -4.65 -38.56 -11.01
N GLY A 10 -5.18 -39.48 -10.21
CA GLY A 10 -4.53 -40.77 -9.93
C GLY A 10 -4.23 -41.55 -11.22
N LEU A 11 -5.16 -41.55 -12.17
CA LEU A 11 -4.98 -42.15 -13.49
C LEU A 11 -4.01 -41.33 -14.37
N TYR A 12 -4.13 -40.00 -14.41
CA TYR A 12 -3.20 -39.15 -15.18
C TYR A 12 -1.74 -39.33 -14.78
N ARG A 13 -1.46 -39.53 -13.48
CA ARG A 13 -0.10 -39.80 -12.98
C ARG A 13 0.48 -41.13 -13.45
N GLN A 14 -0.37 -42.11 -13.78
CA GLN A 14 0.05 -43.42 -14.28
C GLN A 14 0.22 -43.43 -15.81
N ILE A 15 -0.33 -42.43 -16.51
CA ILE A 15 -0.20 -42.29 -17.95
C ILE A 15 1.17 -41.74 -18.30
N THR A 16 1.87 -42.43 -19.20
CA THR A 16 3.04 -41.88 -19.88
C THR A 16 2.57 -41.14 -21.12
N PHE A 17 2.53 -39.82 -21.06
CA PHE A 17 2.11 -38.98 -22.18
C PHE A 17 3.19 -38.92 -23.27
N GLY A 18 2.76 -39.02 -24.53
CA GLY A 18 3.62 -38.77 -25.69
C GLY A 18 3.89 -37.27 -25.91
N ASN A 19 4.66 -36.94 -26.95
CA ASN A 19 5.09 -35.56 -27.25
C ASN A 19 3.94 -34.55 -27.37
N ASP A 20 2.78 -34.95 -27.88
CA ASP A 20 1.62 -34.07 -28.05
C ASP A 20 0.78 -33.89 -26.77
N MET A 21 1.10 -34.63 -25.70
CA MET A 21 0.39 -34.64 -24.40
C MET A 21 -1.14 -34.83 -24.49
N ALA A 22 -1.62 -35.33 -25.64
CA ALA A 22 -3.02 -35.67 -25.91
C ALA A 22 -3.20 -37.19 -26.03
N GLU A 23 -2.15 -37.89 -26.40
CA GLU A 23 -2.07 -39.35 -26.40
C GLU A 23 -1.12 -39.79 -25.29
N GLY A 24 -1.49 -40.84 -24.57
CA GLY A 24 -0.63 -41.43 -23.56
C GLY A 24 -0.87 -42.92 -23.41
N THR A 25 0.18 -43.62 -22.98
CA THR A 25 0.10 -45.07 -22.74
C THR A 25 -0.04 -45.35 -21.26
N LEU A 26 -0.94 -46.27 -20.92
CA LEU A 26 -1.19 -46.72 -19.56
C LEU A 26 -0.96 -48.24 -19.49
N VAL A 27 -0.18 -48.69 -18.51
CA VAL A 27 -0.10 -50.11 -18.15
C VAL A 27 -1.22 -50.41 -17.17
N LEU A 28 -2.12 -51.29 -17.54
CA LEU A 28 -3.34 -51.54 -16.79
C LEU A 28 -3.08 -52.40 -15.56
N THR A 29 -3.38 -51.88 -14.38
CA THR A 29 -3.55 -52.69 -13.15
C THR A 29 -5.02 -53.08 -12.99
N PRO A 30 -5.35 -54.11 -12.18
CA PRO A 30 -6.76 -54.50 -11.95
C PRO A 30 -7.66 -53.35 -11.51
N GLU A 31 -7.15 -52.44 -10.67
CA GLU A 31 -7.87 -51.24 -10.21
C GLU A 31 -8.01 -50.19 -11.32
N SER A 32 -6.96 -50.02 -12.14
CA SER A 32 -6.98 -49.11 -13.30
C SER A 32 -8.01 -49.58 -14.35
N CYS A 33 -8.22 -50.88 -14.52
CA CYS A 33 -9.20 -51.45 -15.46
C CYS A 33 -10.64 -51.10 -15.09
N GLU A 34 -11.03 -51.29 -13.81
CA GLU A 34 -12.39 -50.96 -13.35
C GLU A 34 -12.69 -49.47 -13.51
N LEU A 35 -11.70 -48.64 -13.18
CA LEU A 35 -11.79 -47.19 -13.31
C LEU A 35 -11.86 -46.77 -14.79
N LEU A 36 -11.03 -47.35 -15.66
CA LEU A 36 -11.04 -47.05 -17.10
C LEU A 36 -12.37 -47.48 -17.76
N ASN A 37 -12.91 -48.65 -17.42
CA ASN A 37 -14.22 -49.08 -17.93
C ASN A 37 -15.32 -48.09 -17.58
N THR A 38 -15.34 -47.60 -16.33
CA THR A 38 -16.30 -46.59 -15.89
C THR A 38 -16.10 -45.23 -16.59
N LEU A 39 -14.86 -44.87 -16.93
CA LEU A 39 -14.54 -43.63 -17.66
C LEU A 39 -14.94 -43.69 -19.13
N LEU A 40 -14.79 -44.86 -19.77
CA LEU A 40 -15.15 -45.09 -21.17
C LEU A 40 -16.67 -45.09 -21.41
N GLU A 41 -17.47 -45.32 -20.36
CA GLU A 41 -18.94 -45.19 -20.43
C GLU A 41 -19.41 -43.74 -20.60
N ASP A 42 -18.63 -42.74 -20.16
CA ASP A 42 -18.98 -41.31 -20.25
C ASP A 42 -17.76 -40.46 -20.67
N THR A 43 -17.33 -40.68 -21.90
CA THR A 43 -16.19 -39.99 -22.52
C THR A 43 -16.37 -38.47 -22.60
N ASP A 44 -17.61 -37.98 -22.79
CA ASP A 44 -17.94 -36.56 -22.84
C ASP A 44 -17.72 -35.84 -21.51
N THR A 45 -17.89 -36.54 -20.40
CA THR A 45 -17.72 -35.96 -19.06
C THR A 45 -16.26 -35.96 -18.64
N TYR A 46 -15.54 -37.07 -18.87
CA TYR A 46 -14.20 -37.29 -18.34
C TYR A 46 -13.07 -37.00 -19.33
N GLY A 47 -13.39 -36.90 -20.63
CA GLY A 47 -12.43 -36.57 -21.67
C GLY A 47 -11.47 -37.70 -22.02
N ILE A 48 -11.69 -38.93 -21.54
CA ILE A 48 -10.80 -40.07 -21.80
C ILE A 48 -11.47 -40.99 -22.82
N SER A 49 -10.74 -41.38 -23.85
CA SER A 49 -11.20 -42.36 -24.84
C SER A 49 -10.08 -43.33 -25.22
N LEU A 50 -10.45 -44.53 -25.62
CA LEU A 50 -9.50 -45.58 -26.00
C LEU A 50 -9.02 -45.33 -27.43
N ALA A 51 -7.71 -45.21 -27.62
CA ALA A 51 -7.10 -45.10 -28.95
C ALA A 51 -6.84 -46.50 -29.54
N GLN A 52 -6.11 -47.33 -28.79
CA GLN A 52 -5.72 -48.70 -29.18
C GLN A 52 -5.48 -49.58 -27.95
N GLY A 53 -5.77 -50.89 -28.08
CA GLY A 53 -5.53 -51.91 -27.05
C GLY A 53 -6.82 -52.46 -26.42
N GLU A 54 -6.72 -53.58 -25.71
CA GLU A 54 -7.83 -54.18 -24.96
C GLU A 54 -7.69 -53.86 -23.47
N VAL A 55 -8.82 -53.61 -22.81
CA VAL A 55 -8.84 -53.25 -21.38
C VAL A 55 -8.75 -54.53 -20.54
N GLU A 56 -7.55 -55.11 -20.49
CA GLU A 56 -7.24 -56.29 -19.67
C GLU A 56 -6.09 -56.02 -18.69
N PRO A 57 -6.13 -56.60 -17.46
CA PRO A 57 -5.06 -56.42 -16.49
C PRO A 57 -3.71 -56.90 -17.04
N GLY A 58 -2.68 -56.06 -16.94
CA GLY A 58 -1.32 -56.33 -17.40
C GLY A 58 -1.04 -55.93 -18.85
N GLN A 59 -2.05 -55.53 -19.62
CA GLN A 59 -1.86 -55.02 -20.98
C GLN A 59 -1.54 -53.51 -20.99
N GLN A 60 -0.85 -53.06 -22.05
CA GLN A 60 -0.59 -51.65 -22.30
C GLN A 60 -1.63 -51.13 -23.30
N VAL A 61 -2.36 -50.09 -22.91
CA VAL A 61 -3.36 -49.42 -23.76
C VAL A 61 -2.91 -48.00 -24.10
N SER A 62 -3.29 -47.55 -25.28
CA SER A 62 -3.13 -46.16 -25.71
C SER A 62 -4.45 -45.42 -25.52
N LEU A 63 -4.39 -44.29 -24.83
CA LEU A 63 -5.53 -43.46 -24.46
C LEU A 63 -5.41 -42.08 -25.08
N PHE A 64 -6.52 -41.56 -25.59
CA PHE A 64 -6.71 -40.14 -25.87
C PHE A 64 -7.21 -39.45 -24.60
N VAL A 65 -6.47 -38.44 -24.16
CA VAL A 65 -6.76 -37.66 -22.96
C VAL A 65 -7.07 -36.22 -23.36
N ASN A 66 -8.35 -35.88 -23.34
CA ASN A 66 -8.88 -34.54 -23.53
C ASN A 66 -9.23 -33.90 -22.19
N ALA A 67 -9.49 -32.58 -22.21
CA ALA A 67 -9.92 -31.86 -21.02
C ALA A 67 -11.29 -32.39 -20.54
N PRO A 68 -11.44 -32.76 -19.26
CA PRO A 68 -12.74 -33.13 -18.72
C PRO A 68 -13.67 -31.90 -18.66
N LYS A 69 -14.96 -32.13 -18.39
CA LYS A 69 -15.90 -31.02 -18.12
C LYS A 69 -15.34 -30.11 -17.04
N THR A 70 -15.36 -28.79 -17.28
CA THR A 70 -14.81 -27.75 -16.39
C THR A 70 -15.35 -27.79 -14.96
N LYS A 71 -16.53 -28.40 -14.73
CA LYS A 71 -17.11 -28.60 -13.39
C LYS A 71 -16.36 -29.66 -12.55
N LEU A 72 -15.69 -30.63 -13.18
CA LEU A 72 -14.92 -31.66 -12.49
C LEU A 72 -13.54 -31.14 -12.09
N GLY A 73 -12.83 -30.56 -13.06
CA GLY A 73 -11.51 -29.96 -12.88
C GLY A 73 -10.93 -29.56 -14.23
N LEU A 74 -9.71 -29.04 -14.22
CA LEU A 74 -9.04 -28.55 -15.41
C LEU A 74 -7.76 -29.36 -15.68
N LEU A 75 -7.68 -29.96 -16.86
CA LEU A 75 -6.45 -30.61 -17.33
C LEU A 75 -5.71 -29.65 -18.27
N CYS A 76 -4.46 -29.33 -17.94
CA CYS A 76 -3.61 -28.47 -18.75
C CYS A 76 -2.29 -29.18 -19.06
N ARG A 77 -1.75 -28.94 -20.26
CA ARG A 77 -0.46 -29.50 -20.68
C ARG A 77 0.68 -28.93 -19.86
N ASN A 78 0.65 -27.61 -19.67
CA ASN A 78 1.65 -26.84 -18.94
C ASN A 78 1.03 -25.55 -18.38
N LEU A 79 1.85 -24.78 -17.66
CA LEU A 79 1.44 -23.49 -17.12
C LEU A 79 0.99 -22.49 -18.21
N ALA A 80 1.64 -22.49 -19.39
CA ALA A 80 1.25 -21.60 -20.49
C ALA A 80 -0.18 -21.88 -20.98
N ALA A 81 -0.58 -23.17 -21.06
CA ALA A 81 -1.94 -23.56 -21.38
C ALA A 81 -2.94 -23.11 -20.31
N LEU A 82 -2.57 -23.19 -19.03
CA LEU A 82 -3.40 -22.69 -17.93
C LEU A 82 -3.63 -21.17 -18.05
N LEU A 83 -2.56 -20.41 -18.28
CA LEU A 83 -2.57 -18.95 -18.36
C LEU A 83 -3.13 -18.39 -19.66
N LYS A 84 -3.42 -19.23 -20.67
CA LYS A 84 -4.10 -18.80 -21.90
C LYS A 84 -5.49 -18.20 -21.61
N SER A 85 -6.14 -18.67 -20.55
CA SER A 85 -7.40 -18.10 -20.08
C SER A 85 -7.16 -16.86 -19.22
N PRO A 86 -7.73 -15.69 -19.57
CA PRO A 86 -7.70 -14.49 -18.74
C PRO A 86 -8.08 -14.71 -17.28
N LYS A 87 -9.07 -15.57 -17.05
CA LYS A 87 -9.56 -15.88 -15.72
C LYS A 87 -8.45 -16.43 -14.83
N HIS A 88 -7.66 -17.35 -15.37
CA HIS A 88 -6.59 -18.03 -14.64
C HIS A 88 -5.37 -17.13 -14.42
N GLN A 89 -5.24 -16.03 -15.17
CA GLN A 89 -4.25 -15.01 -14.86
C GLN A 89 -4.63 -14.18 -13.63
N SER A 90 -5.94 -14.09 -13.32
CA SER A 90 -6.47 -13.27 -12.23
C SER A 90 -6.86 -14.04 -10.96
N GLU A 91 -7.12 -15.34 -11.09
CA GLU A 91 -7.62 -16.22 -10.03
C GLU A 91 -7.14 -17.66 -10.28
N GLU A 92 -6.68 -18.35 -9.23
CA GLU A 92 -6.30 -19.76 -9.32
C GLU A 92 -7.55 -20.65 -9.43
N PRO A 93 -7.61 -21.63 -10.37
CA PRO A 93 -8.68 -22.61 -10.41
C PRO A 93 -8.68 -23.50 -9.17
N SER A 94 -9.86 -23.92 -8.72
CA SER A 94 -10.00 -24.77 -7.53
C SER A 94 -9.41 -26.17 -7.69
N ARG A 95 -9.45 -26.73 -8.91
CA ARG A 95 -8.96 -28.08 -9.23
C ARG A 95 -8.33 -28.07 -10.61
N TYR A 96 -7.02 -28.26 -10.66
CA TYR A 96 -6.31 -28.39 -11.94
C TYR A 96 -5.12 -29.33 -11.83
N TYR A 97 -4.77 -29.92 -12.97
CA TYR A 97 -3.61 -30.78 -13.13
C TYR A 97 -2.75 -30.30 -14.29
N LEU A 98 -1.44 -30.19 -14.06
CA LEU A 98 -0.44 -29.87 -15.08
C LEU A 98 0.32 -31.16 -15.46
N ILE A 99 0.26 -31.53 -16.74
CA ILE A 99 0.85 -32.78 -17.23
C ILE A 99 2.38 -32.71 -17.19
N ASP A 100 2.97 -31.61 -17.67
CA ASP A 100 4.42 -31.41 -17.76
C ASP A 100 5.15 -31.55 -16.43
N SER A 101 4.61 -30.94 -15.38
CA SER A 101 5.19 -30.96 -14.02
C SER A 101 4.55 -32.02 -13.12
N GLN A 102 3.61 -32.81 -13.66
CA GLN A 102 2.77 -33.77 -12.93
C GLN A 102 2.13 -33.20 -11.65
N PHE A 103 1.81 -31.89 -11.66
CA PHE A 103 1.38 -31.15 -10.47
C PHE A 103 -0.15 -31.11 -10.38
N TYR A 104 -0.69 -31.51 -9.23
CA TYR A 104 -2.10 -31.31 -8.87
C TYR A 104 -2.25 -30.14 -7.90
N SER A 105 -3.32 -29.36 -8.02
CA SER A 105 -3.58 -28.16 -7.18
C SER A 105 -3.51 -28.40 -5.66
N SER A 106 -3.76 -29.62 -5.20
CA SER A 106 -3.68 -30.01 -3.79
C SER A 106 -2.31 -30.56 -3.35
N ASP A 107 -1.36 -30.71 -4.27
CA ASP A 107 0.01 -31.10 -3.95
C ASP A 107 0.79 -29.93 -3.32
N ALA A 108 1.94 -30.25 -2.73
CA ALA A 108 2.90 -29.24 -2.32
C ALA A 108 3.35 -28.42 -3.56
N PRO A 109 3.30 -27.08 -3.50
CA PRO A 109 3.60 -26.24 -4.65
C PRO A 109 5.07 -26.37 -5.05
N THR A 110 5.33 -26.45 -6.35
CA THR A 110 6.67 -26.27 -6.91
C THR A 110 7.04 -24.78 -6.90
N SER A 111 8.32 -24.45 -7.09
CA SER A 111 8.78 -23.05 -7.15
C SER A 111 8.02 -22.21 -8.18
N VAL A 112 7.70 -22.77 -9.34
CA VAL A 112 6.93 -22.09 -10.39
C VAL A 112 5.49 -21.81 -9.93
N ILE A 113 4.87 -22.76 -9.22
CA ILE A 113 3.51 -22.57 -8.68
C ILE A 113 3.52 -21.58 -7.51
N GLU A 114 4.57 -21.56 -6.70
CA GLU A 114 4.76 -20.49 -5.70
C GLU A 114 4.83 -19.12 -6.35
N ASN A 115 5.63 -18.95 -7.41
CA ASN A 115 5.73 -17.70 -8.16
C ASN A 115 4.36 -17.25 -8.67
N TYR A 116 3.59 -18.17 -9.26
CA TYR A 116 2.23 -17.90 -9.72
C TYR A 116 1.32 -17.42 -8.58
N ARG A 117 1.35 -18.10 -7.42
CA ARG A 117 0.56 -17.72 -6.24
C ARG A 117 1.01 -16.38 -5.64
N THR A 118 2.30 -16.06 -5.69
CA THR A 118 2.83 -14.75 -5.28
C THR A 118 2.30 -13.65 -6.19
N ILE A 119 2.27 -13.85 -7.52
CA ILE A 119 1.67 -12.89 -8.47
C ILE A 119 0.18 -12.68 -8.16
N LEU A 120 -0.57 -13.74 -7.85
CA LEU A 120 -1.98 -13.61 -7.46
C LEU A 120 -2.15 -12.86 -6.14
N THR A 121 -1.22 -13.01 -5.20
CA THR A 121 -1.19 -12.27 -3.93
C THR A 121 -0.92 -10.79 -4.18
N PHE A 122 0.04 -10.48 -5.04
CA PHE A 122 0.29 -9.11 -5.49
C PHE A 122 -0.94 -8.50 -6.16
N LEU A 123 -1.61 -9.25 -7.05
CA LEU A 123 -2.85 -8.79 -7.68
C LEU A 123 -3.97 -8.52 -6.67
N ARG A 124 -4.08 -9.31 -5.60
CA ARG A 124 -5.05 -9.04 -4.53
C ARG A 124 -4.80 -7.68 -3.87
N LEU A 125 -3.55 -7.33 -3.60
CA LEU A 125 -3.20 -5.98 -3.10
C LEU A 125 -3.65 -4.88 -4.08
N LEU A 126 -3.42 -5.07 -5.39
CA LEU A 126 -3.88 -4.10 -6.38
C LEU A 126 -5.41 -3.98 -6.42
N LYS A 127 -6.12 -5.11 -6.27
CA LYS A 127 -7.59 -5.14 -6.21
C LYS A 127 -8.14 -4.40 -4.99
N GLU A 128 -7.46 -4.41 -3.85
CA GLU A 128 -7.87 -3.66 -2.64
C GLU A 128 -8.04 -2.16 -2.93
N LYS A 129 -7.16 -1.58 -3.74
CA LYS A 129 -7.24 -0.15 -4.11
C LYS A 129 -8.05 0.12 -5.37
N SER A 130 -8.30 -0.90 -6.19
CA SER A 130 -9.09 -0.74 -7.41
C SER A 130 -10.51 -0.29 -7.08
N ALA A 131 -11.07 0.59 -7.91
CA ALA A 131 -12.47 0.95 -7.78
C ALA A 131 -13.38 -0.25 -8.07
N TYR A 132 -12.98 -1.06 -9.05
CA TYR A 132 -13.55 -2.38 -9.33
C TYR A 132 -12.60 -3.18 -10.24
N PHE A 133 -12.85 -4.48 -10.29
CA PHE A 133 -12.24 -5.40 -11.26
C PHE A 133 -13.24 -5.71 -12.38
N ASP A 134 -12.92 -5.37 -13.62
CA ASP A 134 -13.76 -5.71 -14.77
C ASP A 134 -13.55 -7.18 -15.13
N THR A 135 -14.55 -8.02 -14.86
CA THR A 135 -14.48 -9.47 -15.12
C THR A 135 -14.64 -9.85 -16.59
N ARG A 136 -15.04 -8.93 -17.46
CA ARG A 136 -15.14 -9.16 -18.92
C ARG A 136 -13.80 -8.88 -19.59
N ALA A 137 -13.18 -7.76 -19.25
CA ALA A 137 -11.88 -7.35 -19.80
C ALA A 137 -10.69 -7.95 -19.01
N TYR A 138 -10.92 -8.38 -17.77
CA TYR A 138 -9.90 -8.80 -16.80
C TYR A 138 -8.88 -7.69 -16.51
N GLU A 139 -9.40 -6.50 -16.15
CA GLU A 139 -8.60 -5.31 -15.82
C GLU A 139 -8.98 -4.73 -14.46
N CYS A 140 -7.98 -4.25 -13.72
CA CYS A 140 -8.21 -3.41 -12.54
C CYS A 140 -8.46 -1.97 -13.00
N VAL A 141 -9.54 -1.35 -12.52
CA VAL A 141 -9.88 0.04 -12.86
C VAL A 141 -9.65 0.93 -11.64
N PHE A 142 -8.90 2.00 -11.84
CA PHE A 142 -8.55 2.97 -10.80
C PHE A 142 -9.07 4.36 -11.18
N PHE A 143 -9.87 4.97 -10.31
CA PHE A 143 -10.33 6.34 -10.46
C PHE A 143 -9.33 7.30 -9.80
N ARG A 144 -8.70 8.15 -10.61
CA ARG A 144 -7.74 9.16 -10.16
C ARG A 144 -8.06 10.50 -10.84
N ALA A 145 -7.05 11.31 -11.16
CA ALA A 145 -7.24 12.48 -12.04
C ALA A 145 -7.78 12.05 -13.41
N ASP A 146 -7.25 10.94 -13.94
CA ASP A 146 -7.75 10.21 -15.09
C ASP A 146 -8.08 8.76 -14.73
N VAL A 147 -8.88 8.09 -15.56
CA VAL A 147 -9.18 6.67 -15.39
C VAL A 147 -7.98 5.84 -15.84
N PHE A 148 -7.33 5.14 -14.92
CA PHE A 148 -6.27 4.19 -15.24
C PHE A 148 -6.83 2.77 -15.23
N LYS A 149 -6.65 2.07 -16.36
CA LYS A 149 -7.09 0.69 -16.56
C LYS A 149 -5.86 -0.20 -16.72
N LEU A 150 -5.72 -1.19 -15.86
CA LEU A 150 -4.60 -2.12 -15.85
C LEU A 150 -5.08 -3.53 -16.22
N PRO A 151 -4.97 -3.96 -17.49
CA PRO A 151 -5.24 -5.33 -17.91
C PRO A 151 -4.30 -6.31 -17.23
N ILE A 152 -4.84 -7.37 -16.64
CA ILE A 152 -4.06 -8.40 -15.97
C ILE A 152 -3.68 -9.47 -16.99
N ARG A 153 -2.51 -9.28 -17.59
CA ARG A 153 -1.93 -10.15 -18.63
C ARG A 153 -0.47 -10.41 -18.31
N TYR A 154 -0.06 -11.68 -18.40
CA TYR A 154 1.33 -12.12 -18.29
C TYR A 154 1.51 -13.53 -18.86
N SER A 155 2.74 -13.86 -19.22
CA SER A 155 3.13 -15.15 -19.80
C SER A 155 3.64 -16.14 -18.74
N ALA A 156 3.69 -17.43 -19.08
CA ALA A 156 4.32 -18.44 -18.24
C ALA A 156 5.83 -18.15 -18.01
N GLU A 157 6.52 -17.65 -19.03
CA GLU A 157 7.91 -17.19 -18.93
C GLU A 157 8.09 -16.12 -17.83
N THR A 158 7.10 -15.24 -17.63
CA THR A 158 7.14 -14.24 -16.56
C THR A 158 7.01 -14.87 -15.18
N VAL A 159 6.24 -15.95 -15.06
CA VAL A 159 6.11 -16.69 -13.81
C VAL A 159 7.38 -17.46 -13.49
N GLU A 160 7.97 -18.11 -14.50
CA GLU A 160 9.21 -18.89 -14.35
C GLU A 160 10.40 -18.01 -13.96
N ASN A 161 10.50 -16.81 -14.54
CA ASN A 161 11.60 -15.87 -14.31
C ASN A 161 11.27 -14.78 -13.28
N LEU A 162 10.23 -14.99 -12.46
CA LEU A 162 9.82 -14.02 -11.45
C LEU A 162 10.93 -13.81 -10.41
N ASP A 163 11.31 -12.56 -10.17
CA ASP A 163 12.06 -12.17 -8.98
C ASP A 163 11.12 -12.19 -7.76
N LYS A 164 10.90 -13.39 -7.23
CA LYS A 164 10.00 -13.64 -6.11
C LYS A 164 10.46 -12.91 -4.85
N THR A 165 11.77 -12.85 -4.58
CA THR A 165 12.31 -12.23 -3.37
C THR A 165 11.94 -10.76 -3.30
N THR A 166 12.21 -10.00 -4.36
CA THR A 166 11.89 -8.56 -4.38
C THR A 166 10.38 -8.32 -4.37
N LEU A 167 9.58 -9.19 -4.99
CA LEU A 167 8.12 -9.08 -4.95
C LEU A 167 7.56 -9.33 -3.55
N ASP A 168 8.06 -10.36 -2.87
CA ASP A 168 7.66 -10.68 -1.49
C ASP A 168 8.05 -9.52 -0.55
N GLU A 169 9.24 -8.95 -0.69
CA GLU A 169 9.65 -7.75 0.06
C GLU A 169 8.72 -6.56 -0.18
N LEU A 170 8.32 -6.34 -1.44
CA LEU A 170 7.37 -5.28 -1.80
C LEU A 170 5.99 -5.55 -1.17
N ILE A 171 5.49 -6.78 -1.22
CA ILE A 171 4.23 -7.19 -0.58
C ILE A 171 4.28 -6.98 0.94
N GLN A 172 5.41 -7.30 1.57
CA GLN A 172 5.60 -7.15 3.03
C GLN A 172 5.50 -5.69 3.50
N GLN A 173 5.76 -4.70 2.64
CA GLN A 173 5.56 -3.28 2.97
C GLN A 173 4.09 -2.93 3.29
N PHE A 174 3.15 -3.81 2.94
CA PHE A 174 1.71 -3.67 3.15
C PHE A 174 1.16 -4.56 4.26
N SER A 175 2.02 -5.30 4.98
CA SER A 175 1.60 -6.14 6.11
C SER A 175 1.05 -5.33 7.28
N ASP A 176 1.55 -4.11 7.46
CA ASP A 176 1.06 -3.16 8.46
C ASP A 176 0.11 -2.14 7.84
N ASP A 177 -0.97 -1.79 8.55
CA ASP A 177 -1.97 -0.83 8.08
C ASP A 177 -1.47 0.63 8.04
N THR A 178 -0.28 0.91 8.56
CA THR A 178 0.31 2.25 8.58
C THR A 178 0.43 2.82 7.15
N HIS A 179 -0.37 3.85 6.88
CA HIS A 179 -0.48 4.52 5.58
C HIS A 179 -0.80 3.56 4.40
N LYS A 180 -1.47 2.42 4.67
CA LYS A 180 -1.71 1.39 3.65
C LYS A 180 -2.41 1.91 2.40
N GLU A 181 -3.45 2.74 2.58
CA GLU A 181 -4.17 3.40 1.48
C GLU A 181 -3.26 4.27 0.60
N GLN A 182 -2.35 5.03 1.23
CA GLN A 182 -1.40 5.89 0.53
C GLN A 182 -0.30 5.07 -0.15
N LYS A 183 0.23 4.04 0.52
CA LYS A 183 1.17 3.09 -0.08
C LYS A 183 0.56 2.44 -1.32
N LEU A 184 -0.69 1.99 -1.26
CA LEU A 184 -1.35 1.39 -2.42
C LEU A 184 -1.50 2.40 -3.56
N SER A 185 -1.86 3.64 -3.25
CA SER A 185 -1.92 4.72 -4.24
C SER A 185 -0.57 4.95 -4.93
N LEU A 186 0.52 5.01 -4.14
CA LEU A 186 1.89 5.17 -4.63
C LEU A 186 2.36 3.96 -5.45
N LEU A 187 1.94 2.75 -5.09
CA LEU A 187 2.24 1.54 -5.86
C LEU A 187 1.58 1.60 -7.24
N ILE A 188 0.31 2.01 -7.32
CA ILE A 188 -0.37 2.19 -8.63
C ILE A 188 0.31 3.29 -9.45
N GLU A 189 0.70 4.41 -8.83
CA GLU A 189 1.51 5.46 -9.49
C GLU A 189 2.80 4.89 -10.06
N SER A 190 3.49 4.08 -9.29
CA SER A 190 4.77 3.50 -9.67
C SER A 190 4.61 2.54 -10.85
N ILE A 191 3.56 1.69 -10.85
CA ILE A 191 3.22 0.81 -11.98
C ILE A 191 2.93 1.63 -13.24
N GLN A 192 2.11 2.68 -13.11
CA GLN A 192 1.77 3.55 -14.23
C GLN A 192 3.01 4.28 -14.77
N LEU A 193 3.89 4.76 -13.89
CA LEU A 193 5.12 5.48 -14.23
C LEU A 193 6.12 4.59 -14.98
N ILE A 194 6.41 3.39 -14.47
CA ILE A 194 7.37 2.49 -15.14
C ILE A 194 6.83 1.96 -16.47
N GLY A 195 5.50 1.92 -16.63
CA GLY A 195 4.81 1.41 -17.82
C GLY A 195 4.42 2.47 -18.85
N GLN A 196 4.80 3.74 -18.70
CA GLN A 196 4.36 4.83 -19.60
C GLN A 196 4.72 4.61 -21.07
N GLU A 197 5.84 3.96 -21.34
CA GLU A 197 6.33 3.66 -22.70
C GLU A 197 5.90 2.27 -23.20
N THR A 198 5.10 1.55 -22.40
CA THR A 198 4.66 0.18 -22.68
C THR A 198 3.20 0.19 -23.16
N GLU A 199 2.86 -0.68 -24.12
CA GLU A 199 1.48 -0.91 -24.52
C GLU A 199 0.61 -1.27 -23.28
N ASN A 200 -0.57 -0.67 -23.16
CA ASN A 200 -1.41 -0.80 -21.94
C ASN A 200 -1.68 -2.26 -21.52
N ASN A 201 -1.86 -3.16 -22.49
CA ASN A 201 -2.08 -4.59 -22.26
C ASN A 201 -0.86 -5.35 -21.73
N LYS A 202 0.35 -4.77 -21.80
CA LYS A 202 1.61 -5.36 -21.34
C LYS A 202 2.16 -4.68 -20.08
N VAL A 203 1.53 -3.61 -19.59
CA VAL A 203 2.01 -2.86 -18.40
C VAL A 203 2.14 -3.76 -17.17
N PHE A 204 1.16 -4.64 -16.92
CA PHE A 204 1.22 -5.56 -15.78
C PHE A 204 2.37 -6.57 -15.91
N GLU A 205 2.50 -7.22 -17.07
CA GLU A 205 3.63 -8.11 -17.36
C GLU A 205 4.98 -7.40 -17.27
N TYR A 206 5.07 -6.17 -17.78
CA TYR A 206 6.28 -5.35 -17.71
C TYR A 206 6.64 -5.04 -16.26
N ALA A 207 5.66 -4.69 -15.42
CA ALA A 207 5.89 -4.46 -14.00
C ALA A 207 6.42 -5.72 -13.29
N LEU A 208 5.87 -6.91 -13.62
CA LEU A 208 6.36 -8.19 -13.10
C LEU A 208 7.78 -8.54 -13.60
N LYS A 209 8.12 -8.22 -14.85
CA LYS A 209 9.47 -8.43 -15.38
C LYS A 209 10.51 -7.43 -14.83
N ASN A 210 10.06 -6.33 -14.23
CA ASN A 210 10.91 -5.23 -13.74
C ASN A 210 10.58 -4.87 -12.28
N ILE A 211 10.39 -5.87 -11.41
CA ILE A 211 9.98 -5.68 -10.02
C ILE A 211 10.97 -4.81 -9.23
N GLU A 212 12.27 -4.95 -9.45
CA GLU A 212 13.28 -4.09 -8.82
C GLU A 212 13.05 -2.61 -9.16
N LYS A 213 12.80 -2.30 -10.44
CA LYS A 213 12.50 -0.94 -10.90
C LYS A 213 11.20 -0.43 -10.28
N LEU A 214 10.17 -1.28 -10.21
CA LEU A 214 8.91 -0.96 -9.55
C LEU A 214 9.12 -0.62 -8.07
N LYS A 215 9.87 -1.45 -7.35
CA LYS A 215 10.18 -1.26 -5.93
C LYS A 215 10.96 0.04 -5.70
N VAL A 216 11.96 0.33 -6.54
CA VAL A 216 12.72 1.59 -6.45
C VAL A 216 11.82 2.81 -6.63
N GLU A 217 10.90 2.80 -7.59
CA GLU A 217 9.97 3.92 -7.77
C GLU A 217 8.96 4.03 -6.63
N PHE A 218 8.44 2.91 -6.13
CA PHE A 218 7.57 2.89 -4.95
C PHE A 218 8.29 3.47 -3.71
N ASP A 219 9.51 3.02 -3.43
CA ASP A 219 10.30 3.48 -2.28
C ASP A 219 10.63 4.98 -2.38
N LYS A 220 10.88 5.49 -3.61
CA LYS A 220 11.04 6.94 -3.85
C LYS A 220 9.76 7.70 -3.53
N GLY A 221 8.61 7.26 -4.03
CA GLY A 221 7.31 7.86 -3.78
C GLY A 221 6.96 7.87 -2.29
N TYR A 222 7.19 6.75 -1.59
CA TYR A 222 6.92 6.65 -0.16
C TYR A 222 7.85 7.51 0.69
N ARG A 223 9.13 7.62 0.33
CA ARG A 223 10.07 8.54 0.99
C ARG A 223 9.64 10.01 0.83
N LEU A 224 9.17 10.40 -0.36
CA LEU A 224 8.63 11.75 -0.57
C LEU A 224 7.39 11.99 0.29
N PHE A 225 6.45 11.06 0.29
CA PHE A 225 5.25 11.13 1.13
C PHE A 225 5.57 11.28 2.62
N THR A 226 6.48 10.46 3.15
CA THR A 226 6.87 10.52 4.57
C THR A 226 7.64 11.80 4.91
N SER A 227 8.49 12.29 3.99
CA SER A 227 9.17 13.59 4.16
C SER A 227 8.21 14.79 4.18
N GLY A 228 7.07 14.69 3.49
CA GLY A 228 6.01 15.70 3.50
C GLY A 228 5.42 15.94 4.89
N PHE A 229 5.22 14.87 5.69
CA PHE A 229 4.76 15.01 7.07
C PHE A 229 5.78 15.73 7.95
N SER A 230 7.08 15.48 7.74
CA SER A 230 8.12 16.20 8.47
C SER A 230 8.08 17.70 8.15
N TYR A 231 7.85 18.06 6.89
CA TYR A 231 7.70 19.46 6.48
C TYR A 231 6.45 20.11 7.08
N GLU A 232 5.29 19.45 7.00
CA GLU A 232 4.05 19.96 7.60
C GLU A 232 4.16 20.15 9.11
N LYS A 233 4.83 19.20 9.81
CA LYS A 233 5.10 19.32 11.24
C LYS A 233 5.97 20.54 11.56
N VAL A 234 7.07 20.73 10.83
CA VAL A 234 7.94 21.92 11.01
C VAL A 234 7.17 23.21 10.73
N LEU A 235 6.29 23.21 9.72
CA LEU A 235 5.45 24.37 9.42
C LEU A 235 4.45 24.65 10.55
N ASP A 236 3.87 23.62 11.17
CA ASP A 236 2.96 23.76 12.29
C ASP A 236 3.67 24.26 13.56
N GLU A 237 4.89 23.78 13.82
CA GLU A 237 5.77 24.30 14.88
C GLU A 237 6.08 25.77 14.66
N LEU A 238 6.41 26.18 13.43
CA LEU A 238 6.63 27.60 13.08
C LEU A 238 5.37 28.45 13.26
N ARG A 239 4.19 27.94 12.86
CA ARG A 239 2.91 28.63 13.06
C ARG A 239 2.62 28.80 14.55
N THR A 240 2.84 27.77 15.35
CA THR A 240 2.65 27.79 16.80
C THR A 240 3.59 28.80 17.46
N ALA A 241 4.88 28.76 17.13
CA ALA A 241 5.87 29.73 17.62
C ALA A 241 5.48 31.16 17.26
N LYS A 242 5.03 31.41 16.01
CA LYS A 242 4.54 32.73 15.59
C LYS A 242 3.37 33.23 16.45
N VAL A 243 2.41 32.36 16.75
CA VAL A 243 1.25 32.71 17.60
C VAL A 243 1.71 33.02 19.02
N GLU A 244 2.61 32.22 19.57
CA GLU A 244 3.15 32.42 20.92
C GLU A 244 3.91 33.75 21.03
N GLU A 245 4.80 34.05 20.08
CA GLU A 245 5.52 35.33 20.05
C GLU A 245 4.57 36.53 19.90
N MET A 246 3.54 36.41 19.04
CA MET A 246 2.51 37.44 18.91
C MET A 246 1.75 37.67 20.22
N GLY A 247 1.51 36.60 20.99
CA GLY A 247 0.93 36.67 22.33
C GLY A 247 1.85 37.40 23.33
N ARG A 248 3.16 37.14 23.29
CA ARG A 248 4.14 37.86 24.15
C ARG A 248 4.19 39.35 23.81
N ILE A 249 4.17 39.72 22.53
CA ILE A 249 4.12 41.12 22.10
C ILE A 249 2.84 41.81 22.62
N HIS A 250 1.68 41.17 22.50
CA HIS A 250 0.43 41.71 23.02
C HIS A 250 0.47 41.91 24.54
N LYS A 251 1.07 40.98 25.27
CA LYS A 251 1.26 41.11 26.72
C LYS A 251 2.13 42.32 27.05
N VAL A 252 3.30 42.47 26.42
CA VAL A 252 4.18 43.63 26.62
C VAL A 252 3.45 44.93 26.31
N PHE A 253 2.68 44.98 25.23
CA PHE A 253 1.89 46.16 24.87
C PHE A 253 0.81 46.48 25.90
N SER A 254 0.08 45.46 26.37
CA SER A 254 -0.92 45.59 27.43
C SER A 254 -0.31 46.08 28.75
N ASP A 255 0.89 45.60 29.11
CA ASP A 255 1.60 46.01 30.32
C ASP A 255 2.05 47.49 30.23
N ILE A 256 2.59 47.91 29.07
CA ILE A 256 2.91 49.31 28.79
C ILE A 256 1.65 50.18 28.89
N GLN A 257 0.54 49.75 28.30
CA GLN A 257 -0.73 50.49 28.32
C GLN A 257 -1.24 50.68 29.75
N ASN A 258 -1.22 49.63 30.57
CA ASN A 258 -1.60 49.71 31.98
C ASN A 258 -0.70 50.67 32.77
N GLN A 259 0.60 50.68 32.49
CA GLN A 259 1.54 51.56 33.16
C GLN A 259 1.36 53.03 32.75
N ILE A 260 1.09 53.31 31.46
CA ILE A 260 0.77 54.66 30.97
C ILE A 260 -0.51 55.18 31.63
N LEU A 261 -1.55 54.35 31.80
CA LEU A 261 -2.78 54.73 32.50
C LEU A 261 -2.56 55.07 33.98
N GLY A 262 -1.53 54.51 34.62
CA GLY A 262 -1.15 54.81 36.01
C GLY A 262 -0.48 56.18 36.20
N ILE A 263 0.15 56.74 35.16
CA ILE A 263 0.90 58.00 35.25
C ILE A 263 -0.02 59.18 35.64
N PRO A 264 -1.17 59.44 34.97
CA PRO A 264 -2.06 60.53 35.35
C PRO A 264 -2.55 60.46 36.80
N VAL A 265 -2.87 59.25 37.29
CA VAL A 265 -3.30 59.03 38.67
C VAL A 265 -2.19 59.42 39.65
N ALA A 266 -0.97 58.93 39.41
CA ALA A 266 0.20 59.29 40.21
C ALA A 266 0.48 60.80 40.19
N THR A 267 0.34 61.46 39.02
CA THR A 267 0.49 62.91 38.88
C THR A 267 -0.52 63.68 39.73
N ILE A 268 -1.80 63.28 39.74
CA ILE A 268 -2.85 63.90 40.56
C ILE A 268 -2.53 63.74 42.06
N ILE A 269 -2.07 62.56 42.48
CA ILE A 269 -1.68 62.31 43.88
C ILE A 269 -0.54 63.24 44.30
N VAL A 270 0.51 63.39 43.48
CA VAL A 270 1.61 64.31 43.77
C VAL A 270 1.12 65.76 43.83
N ALA A 271 0.31 66.19 42.87
CA ALA A 271 -0.22 67.55 42.81
C ALA A 271 -1.10 67.90 44.03
N THR A 272 -1.86 66.94 44.56
CA THR A 272 -2.73 67.15 45.73
C THR A 272 -2.01 67.07 47.08
N GLN A 273 -0.87 66.37 47.16
CA GLN A 273 -0.11 66.24 48.40
C GLN A 273 0.87 67.40 48.66
N ILE A 274 1.25 68.17 47.63
CA ILE A 274 2.08 69.37 47.80
C ILE A 274 1.26 70.49 48.44
N LYS A 275 1.71 70.99 49.61
CA LYS A 275 1.04 72.07 50.36
C LYS A 275 1.70 73.42 50.09
N LYS A 276 0.94 74.52 50.23
CA LYS A 276 1.45 75.89 50.06
C LYS A 276 2.59 76.17 51.05
N ALA A 277 3.70 76.71 50.57
CA ALA A 277 4.84 77.06 51.41
C ALA A 277 4.45 78.19 52.39
N SER A 278 4.41 77.89 53.69
CA SER A 278 4.03 78.85 54.74
C SER A 278 5.21 79.32 55.60
N GLY A 279 6.45 79.00 55.22
CA GLY A 279 7.66 79.36 55.98
C GLY A 279 7.95 78.45 57.17
N ASP A 280 7.08 77.48 57.47
CA ASP A 280 7.30 76.43 58.47
C ASP A 280 8.27 75.35 57.94
N VAL A 281 9.30 75.04 58.74
CA VAL A 281 10.30 74.01 58.45
C VAL A 281 9.63 72.64 58.28
N TYR A 282 8.60 72.35 59.06
CA TYR A 282 7.88 71.07 59.00
C TYR A 282 7.20 70.85 57.63
N GLN A 283 6.56 71.89 57.08
CA GLN A 283 5.91 71.80 55.76
C GLN A 283 6.92 71.70 54.60
N THR A 284 8.08 72.36 54.75
CA THR A 284 9.18 72.27 53.78
C THR A 284 9.74 70.85 53.70
N ILE A 285 9.86 70.15 54.84
CA ILE A 285 10.29 68.74 54.90
C ILE A 285 9.28 67.83 54.20
N ILE A 286 7.97 68.00 54.45
CA ILE A 286 6.92 67.19 53.81
C ILE A 286 6.92 67.37 52.29
N ASN A 287 6.94 68.61 51.79
CA ASN A 287 6.96 68.87 50.35
C ASN A 287 8.23 68.30 49.68
N SER A 288 9.38 68.35 50.37
CA SER A 288 10.63 67.76 49.89
C SER A 288 10.53 66.23 49.83
N ALA A 289 9.89 65.60 50.81
CA ALA A 289 9.65 64.14 50.82
C ALA A 289 8.70 63.70 49.69
N VAL A 290 7.62 64.46 49.43
CA VAL A 290 6.70 64.20 48.30
C VAL A 290 7.43 64.33 46.96
N PHE A 291 8.27 65.36 46.79
CA PHE A 291 9.06 65.55 45.58
C PHE A 291 10.08 64.42 45.37
N LEU A 292 10.77 64.01 46.43
CA LEU A 292 11.70 62.86 46.39
C LEU A 292 10.96 61.56 46.01
N GLY A 293 9.78 61.33 46.58
CA GLY A 293 8.94 60.18 46.23
C GLY A 293 8.50 60.20 44.76
N ALA A 294 8.10 61.36 44.24
CA ALA A 294 7.75 61.53 42.83
C ALA A 294 8.96 61.26 41.91
N PHE A 295 10.15 61.72 42.29
CA PHE A 295 11.39 61.48 41.54
C PHE A 295 11.76 59.98 41.50
N VAL A 296 11.67 59.29 42.64
CA VAL A 296 11.90 57.84 42.71
C VAL A 296 10.88 57.09 41.85
N PHE A 297 9.59 57.45 41.95
CA PHE A 297 8.54 56.84 41.13
C PHE A 297 8.79 57.03 39.63
N ALA A 298 9.13 58.25 39.20
CA ALA A 298 9.46 58.52 37.79
C ALA A 298 10.65 57.68 37.30
N THR A 299 11.67 57.51 38.16
CA THR A 299 12.83 56.66 37.86
C THR A 299 12.45 55.19 37.71
N LEU A 300 11.60 54.66 38.60
CA LEU A 300 11.13 53.28 38.52
C LEU A 300 10.27 53.05 37.28
N VAL A 301 9.37 53.98 36.94
CA VAL A 301 8.56 53.89 35.71
C VAL A 301 9.46 53.90 34.48
N MET A 302 10.47 54.77 34.44
CA MET A 302 11.45 54.83 33.37
C MET A 302 12.22 53.51 33.23
N LEU A 303 12.68 52.92 34.33
CA LEU A 303 13.37 51.61 34.31
C LEU A 303 12.47 50.49 33.78
N THR A 304 11.20 50.43 34.20
CA THR A 304 10.26 49.41 33.73
C THR A 304 9.95 49.58 32.23
N LEU A 305 9.77 50.82 31.76
CA LEU A 305 9.57 51.10 30.34
C LEU A 305 10.80 50.69 29.51
N PHE A 306 12.02 50.99 29.99
CA PHE A 306 13.24 50.54 29.32
C PHE A 306 13.34 49.01 29.28
N ASN A 307 13.01 48.32 30.37
CA ASN A 307 13.01 46.86 30.40
C ASN A 307 12.01 46.24 29.41
N GLN A 308 10.79 46.79 29.34
CA GLN A 308 9.77 46.37 28.37
C GLN A 308 10.18 46.67 26.93
N LEU A 309 10.83 47.82 26.67
CA LEU A 309 11.38 48.16 25.36
C LEU A 309 12.54 47.24 24.94
N GLN A 310 13.41 46.85 25.88
CA GLN A 310 14.45 45.86 25.64
C GLN A 310 13.85 44.49 25.33
N THR A 311 12.81 44.09 26.07
CA THR A 311 12.06 42.85 25.80
C THR A 311 11.45 42.88 24.39
N LEU A 312 10.83 43.99 23.99
CA LEU A 312 10.29 44.16 22.63
C LEU A 312 11.40 44.10 21.56
N THR A 313 12.57 44.69 21.84
CA THR A 313 13.70 44.69 20.92
C THR A 313 14.33 43.30 20.80
N ALA A 314 14.34 42.52 21.88
CA ALA A 314 14.83 41.14 21.88
C ALA A 314 13.88 40.15 21.17
N ILE A 315 12.60 40.49 21.05
CA ILE A 315 11.59 39.70 20.30
C ILE A 315 11.60 40.03 18.80
N LYS A 316 12.26 41.13 18.39
CA LYS A 316 12.32 41.60 16.99
C LYS A 316 13.47 40.95 16.22
#